data_AF-A0A2M7AR76-F1
#
_entry.id   AF-A0A2M7AR76-F1
#
_cell.length_a   1.000
_cell.length_b   1.000
_cell.length_c   1.000
_cell.angle_alpha   90.00
_cell.angle_beta   90.00
_cell.angle_gamma   90.00
#
_symmetry.space_group_name_H-M   'P 1'
#
loop_
_entity.id
_entity.type
_entity.pdbx_description
1 polymer ?
#
loop_
_entity_poly.entity_id
_entity_poly.type
_entity_poly.pdbx_seq_one_letter_code
_entity_poly.pdbx_strand_id
1 'polypeptide(L)'
;MDEQKAKQIADYIFKDVFGIENYYSLEQLQKKFAIDIPSTQKVSCTLSKKDTWTISSKENKIASQKAIADQFKKDEWMRKKKSIGSVEDILKAWDEINYLTGEKYVNSQEVAESDGIYNSASVYHSMSVFDSKNIIFSYKIFDCNYMLASRDDSSCTLGIRTKESIFCSSGFEISWSNKVSKSMYIHDGFDLYECLFCSHIRSRKYCIANMQFEKEEYFKLKNNIIKWILKD
;
A
#
# COMPACT_ATOMS: atom_id res chain seq x y z
N MET A 1 -2.56 -7.53 -11.60
CA MET A 1 -3.99 -7.44 -11.24
C MET A 1 -4.61 -6.41 -12.18
N ASP A 2 -5.89 -6.56 -12.51
CA ASP A 2 -6.63 -5.50 -13.20
C ASP A 2 -7.36 -4.59 -12.19
N GLU A 3 -7.85 -3.44 -12.68
CA GLU A 3 -8.62 -2.50 -11.88
C GLU A 3 -9.91 -3.11 -11.32
N GLN A 4 -10.52 -4.09 -11.99
CA GLN A 4 -11.75 -4.74 -11.54
C GLN A 4 -11.52 -5.55 -10.27
N LYS A 5 -10.46 -6.38 -10.23
CA LYS A 5 -10.08 -7.14 -9.05
C LYS A 5 -9.56 -6.24 -7.94
N ALA A 6 -8.84 -5.16 -8.27
CA ALA A 6 -8.45 -4.15 -7.29
C ALA A 6 -9.69 -3.48 -6.66
N LYS A 7 -10.69 -3.12 -7.46
CA LYS A 7 -11.98 -2.59 -6.99
C LYS A 7 -12.73 -3.59 -6.11
N GLN A 8 -12.79 -4.88 -6.49
CA GLN A 8 -13.43 -5.92 -5.68
C GLN A 8 -12.78 -6.08 -4.30
N ILE A 9 -11.44 -6.07 -4.23
CA ILE A 9 -10.71 -6.12 -2.96
C ILE A 9 -10.96 -4.84 -2.15
N ALA A 10 -10.92 -3.67 -2.79
CA ALA A 10 -11.23 -2.40 -2.13
C ALA A 10 -12.67 -2.37 -1.57
N ASP A 11 -13.64 -2.92 -2.30
CA ASP A 11 -15.05 -2.97 -1.91
C ASP A 11 -15.28 -3.92 -0.73
N TYR A 12 -14.63 -5.10 -0.76
CA TYR A 12 -14.64 -6.03 0.37
C TYR A 12 -14.06 -5.37 1.64
N ILE A 13 -12.91 -4.70 1.51
CA ILE A 13 -12.27 -4.01 2.63
C ILE A 13 -13.17 -2.87 3.14
N PHE A 14 -13.65 -2.00 2.25
CA PHE A 14 -14.52 -0.86 2.58
C PHE A 14 -15.78 -1.31 3.31
N LYS A 15 -16.41 -2.40 2.85
CA LYS A 15 -17.62 -2.95 3.45
C LYS A 15 -17.38 -3.53 4.84
N ASP A 16 -16.28 -4.25 5.09
CA ASP A 16 -15.99 -4.73 6.46
C ASP A 16 -15.67 -3.58 7.43
N VAL A 17 -14.94 -2.57 6.94
CA VAL A 17 -14.50 -1.42 7.74
C VAL A 17 -15.67 -0.49 8.09
N PHE A 18 -16.52 -0.15 7.10
CA PHE A 18 -17.56 0.87 7.26
C PHE A 18 -18.99 0.31 7.38
N GLY A 19 -19.19 -0.99 7.16
CA GLY A 19 -20.50 -1.64 7.28
C GLY A 19 -21.49 -1.31 6.16
N ILE A 20 -21.06 -0.61 5.10
CA ILE A 20 -21.88 -0.21 3.95
C ILE A 20 -21.16 -0.51 2.63
N GLU A 21 -21.91 -0.63 1.53
CA GLU A 21 -21.33 -0.83 0.20
C GLU A 21 -20.47 0.38 -0.23
N ASN A 22 -19.37 0.10 -0.94
CA ASN A 22 -18.50 1.14 -1.46
C ASN A 22 -19.06 1.80 -2.72
N TYR A 23 -19.34 3.10 -2.64
CA TYR A 23 -19.78 3.93 -3.76
C TYR A 23 -18.66 4.77 -4.40
N TYR A 24 -17.43 4.72 -3.88
CA TYR A 24 -16.28 5.41 -4.44
C TYR A 24 -15.56 4.59 -5.53
N SER A 25 -15.07 5.26 -6.57
CA SER A 25 -14.08 4.71 -7.51
C SER A 25 -12.72 4.49 -6.84
N LEU A 26 -11.83 3.73 -7.47
CA LEU A 26 -10.45 3.56 -7.00
C LEU A 26 -9.72 4.92 -6.86
N GLU A 27 -9.90 5.82 -7.82
CA GLU A 27 -9.33 7.17 -7.80
C GLU A 27 -9.87 8.01 -6.63
N GLN A 28 -11.19 7.93 -6.35
CA GLN A 28 -11.80 8.62 -5.20
C GLN A 28 -11.32 8.05 -3.87
N LEU A 29 -11.20 6.71 -3.75
CA LEU A 29 -10.61 6.05 -2.58
C LEU A 29 -9.17 6.50 -2.37
N GLN A 30 -8.36 6.56 -3.42
CA GLN A 30 -6.98 7.02 -3.35
C GLN A 30 -6.89 8.48 -2.89
N LYS A 31 -7.71 9.36 -3.46
CA LYS A 31 -7.76 10.78 -3.10
C LYS A 31 -8.25 11.02 -1.67
N LYS A 32 -9.24 10.25 -1.18
CA LYS A 32 -9.82 10.41 0.16
C LYS A 32 -8.99 9.72 1.26
N PHE A 33 -8.40 8.56 0.96
CA PHE A 33 -7.74 7.70 1.96
C PHE A 33 -6.24 7.48 1.74
N ALA A 34 -5.63 7.79 0.60
CA ALA A 34 -4.19 7.54 0.34
C ALA A 34 -3.34 8.80 0.11
N ILE A 35 -3.88 10.00 0.35
CA ILE A 35 -3.30 11.29 -0.05
C ILE A 35 -1.87 11.60 0.46
N ASP A 36 -1.47 11.05 1.61
CA ASP A 36 -0.14 11.25 2.22
C ASP A 36 0.79 10.01 2.11
N ILE A 37 0.33 8.97 1.41
CA ILE A 37 1.04 7.70 1.29
C ILE A 37 1.95 7.79 0.05
N PRO A 38 3.23 7.39 0.15
CA PRO A 38 4.09 7.30 -1.01
C PRO A 38 3.42 6.43 -2.06
N SER A 39 3.34 6.96 -3.27
CA SER A 39 2.73 6.31 -4.41
C SER A 39 3.79 6.03 -5.46
N THR A 40 3.60 4.96 -6.22
CA THR A 40 4.33 4.77 -7.47
C THR A 40 4.01 5.89 -8.45
N GLN A 41 4.96 6.13 -9.34
CA GLN A 41 4.80 7.03 -10.49
C GLN A 41 4.93 6.24 -11.78
N LYS A 42 4.09 6.59 -12.75
CA LYS A 42 4.12 6.06 -14.11
C LYS A 42 5.18 6.80 -14.91
N VAL A 43 6.18 6.07 -15.43
CA VAL A 43 7.29 6.63 -16.20
C VAL A 43 7.54 5.81 -17.48
N SER A 44 8.24 6.36 -18.46
CA SER A 44 8.63 5.60 -19.65
C SER A 44 9.88 4.78 -19.40
N CYS A 45 9.82 3.47 -19.70
CA CYS A 45 10.96 2.57 -19.62
C CYS A 45 12.02 2.93 -20.67
N THR A 46 13.22 3.31 -20.20
CA THR A 46 14.32 3.77 -21.06
C THR A 46 14.69 2.77 -22.16
N LEU A 47 14.66 1.48 -21.84
CA LEU A 47 15.03 0.38 -22.73
C LEU A 47 13.92 -0.07 -23.68
N SER A 48 12.68 -0.21 -23.18
CA SER A 48 11.56 -0.77 -23.97
C SER A 48 10.62 0.27 -24.57
N LYS A 49 10.73 1.54 -24.14
CA LYS A 49 9.83 2.66 -24.43
C LYS A 49 8.37 2.47 -24.00
N LYS A 50 8.05 1.38 -23.31
CA LYS A 50 6.74 1.12 -22.70
C LYS A 50 6.63 1.78 -21.32
N ASP A 51 5.42 1.97 -20.85
CA ASP A 51 5.17 2.42 -19.48
C ASP A 51 5.72 1.43 -18.44
N THR A 52 6.19 1.95 -17.31
CA THR A 52 6.67 1.19 -16.14
C THR A 52 6.40 2.00 -14.87
N TRP A 53 6.39 1.32 -13.72
CA TRP A 53 6.11 1.93 -12.42
C TRP A 53 7.33 1.92 -11.49
N THR A 54 7.46 2.95 -10.66
CA THR A 54 8.66 3.17 -9.83
C THR A 54 8.38 3.95 -8.54
N ILE A 55 9.20 3.72 -7.52
CA ILE A 55 9.37 4.60 -6.35
C ILE A 55 10.28 5.82 -6.61
N SER A 56 11.18 5.74 -7.59
CA SER A 56 12.22 6.75 -7.78
C SER A 56 11.65 8.02 -8.42
N SER A 57 11.58 9.10 -7.65
CA SER A 57 11.26 10.44 -8.16
C SER A 57 12.39 11.09 -8.98
N LYS A 58 13.55 10.44 -9.10
CA LYS A 58 14.62 10.86 -10.02
C LYS A 58 14.40 10.20 -11.37
N GLU A 59 14.07 11.00 -12.39
CA GLU A 59 13.69 10.60 -13.75
C GLU A 59 14.80 9.89 -14.57
N ASN A 60 16.02 9.79 -14.03
CA ASN A 60 17.18 9.34 -14.78
C ASN A 60 17.22 7.80 -14.92
N LYS A 61 17.03 7.34 -16.16
CA LYS A 61 17.33 5.97 -16.64
C LYS A 61 16.61 4.85 -15.89
N ILE A 62 15.28 4.92 -15.83
CA ILE A 62 14.46 3.85 -15.27
C ILE A 62 14.20 2.78 -16.33
N ALA A 63 14.31 1.51 -15.95
CA ALA A 63 13.97 0.34 -16.77
C ALA A 63 13.10 -0.63 -15.96
N SER A 64 12.11 -1.29 -16.60
CA SER A 64 11.31 -2.31 -15.91
C SER A 64 12.13 -3.58 -15.73
N GLN A 65 11.88 -4.33 -14.65
CA GLN A 65 12.53 -5.62 -14.41
C GLN A 65 12.41 -6.57 -15.61
N LYS A 66 11.28 -6.54 -16.32
CA LYS A 66 11.08 -7.31 -17.57
C LYS A 66 12.05 -6.86 -18.68
N ALA A 67 12.20 -5.57 -18.93
CA ALA A 67 13.12 -5.06 -19.94
C ALA A 67 14.58 -5.41 -19.61
N ILE A 68 14.92 -5.46 -18.31
CA ILE A 68 16.22 -5.93 -17.83
C ILE A 68 16.37 -7.44 -18.07
N ALA A 69 15.40 -8.26 -17.68
CA ALA A 69 15.45 -9.71 -17.94
C ALA A 69 15.55 -10.03 -19.46
N ASP A 70 14.84 -9.28 -20.30
CA ASP A 70 14.81 -9.50 -21.75
C ASP A 70 16.09 -9.03 -22.47
N GLN A 71 16.86 -8.10 -21.91
CA GLN A 71 18.18 -7.73 -22.44
C GLN A 71 19.30 -8.62 -21.87
N PHE A 72 19.23 -9.08 -20.62
CA PHE A 72 20.14 -10.13 -20.10
C PHE A 72 20.09 -11.41 -20.95
N LYS A 73 18.91 -11.81 -21.43
CA LYS A 73 18.74 -12.98 -22.32
C LYS A 73 19.39 -12.84 -23.71
N LYS A 74 19.77 -11.64 -24.15
CA LYS A 74 20.37 -11.43 -25.48
C LYS A 74 21.87 -11.62 -25.50
N ASP A 75 22.55 -11.03 -24.51
CA ASP A 75 23.99 -10.85 -24.49
C ASP A 75 24.60 -10.87 -23.08
N GLU A 76 23.88 -11.40 -22.08
CA GLU A 76 24.28 -11.39 -20.66
C GLU A 76 24.54 -9.98 -20.11
N TRP A 77 23.99 -8.94 -20.76
CA TRP A 77 24.30 -7.51 -20.51
C TRP A 77 25.73 -7.08 -20.88
N MET A 78 26.47 -7.94 -21.58
CA MET A 78 27.88 -7.72 -21.89
C MET A 78 28.07 -6.83 -23.12
N ARG A 79 28.99 -5.87 -23.01
CA ARG A 79 29.29 -4.89 -24.07
C ARG A 79 30.71 -5.09 -24.60
N LYS A 80 30.92 -4.74 -25.87
CA LYS A 80 32.25 -4.73 -26.49
C LYS A 80 33.17 -3.78 -25.72
N LYS A 81 34.42 -4.22 -25.47
CA LYS A 81 35.45 -3.41 -24.82
C LYS A 81 35.66 -2.09 -25.58
N LYS A 82 35.56 -0.97 -24.87
CA LYS A 82 35.97 0.36 -25.34
C LYS A 82 37.41 0.65 -24.91
N SER A 83 38.07 1.63 -25.56
CA SER A 83 39.28 2.22 -25.00
C SER A 83 38.92 3.05 -23.76
N ILE A 84 39.80 3.05 -22.76
CA ILE A 84 39.64 3.79 -21.50
C ILE A 84 40.95 4.53 -21.26
N GLY A 85 40.93 5.86 -21.33
CA GLY A 85 42.10 6.71 -21.08
C GLY A 85 42.10 7.33 -19.69
N SER A 86 40.93 7.51 -19.07
CA SER A 86 40.78 8.13 -17.75
C SER A 86 39.62 7.57 -16.93
N VAL A 87 39.46 8.05 -15.69
CA VAL A 87 38.33 7.70 -14.82
C VAL A 87 37.00 8.22 -15.38
N GLU A 88 37.00 9.37 -16.05
CA GLU A 88 35.82 9.95 -16.69
C GLU A 88 35.27 9.05 -17.81
N ASP A 89 36.14 8.32 -18.53
CA ASP A 89 35.69 7.34 -19.53
C ASP A 89 34.99 6.15 -18.88
N ILE A 90 35.46 5.71 -17.70
CA ILE A 90 34.81 4.67 -16.90
C ILE A 90 33.45 5.15 -16.41
N LEU A 91 33.37 6.39 -15.88
CA LEU A 91 32.12 6.97 -15.39
C LEU A 91 31.08 7.12 -16.51
N LYS A 92 31.47 7.56 -17.70
CA LYS A 92 30.59 7.60 -18.89
C LYS A 92 30.14 6.19 -19.31
N ALA A 93 31.07 5.23 -19.37
CA ALA A 93 30.76 3.86 -19.75
C ALA A 93 29.82 3.16 -18.74
N TRP A 94 29.94 3.49 -17.44
CA TRP A 94 29.03 3.06 -16.38
C TRP A 94 27.68 3.75 -16.49
N ASP A 95 27.63 5.07 -16.66
CA ASP A 95 26.39 5.82 -16.83
C ASP A 95 25.55 5.29 -18.03
N GLU A 96 26.18 4.89 -19.13
CA GLU A 96 25.49 4.24 -20.27
C GLU A 96 24.75 2.92 -19.91
N ILE A 97 25.12 2.23 -18.83
CA ILE A 97 24.55 0.93 -18.43
C ILE A 97 23.83 0.95 -17.07
N ASN A 98 23.98 2.04 -16.31
CA ASN A 98 23.44 2.16 -14.96
C ASN A 98 21.96 2.56 -15.01
N TYR A 99 21.07 1.58 -14.95
CA TYR A 99 19.62 1.77 -14.93
C TYR A 99 19.05 1.52 -13.53
N LEU A 100 18.12 2.36 -13.10
CA LEU A 100 17.28 2.08 -11.94
C LEU A 100 16.17 1.10 -12.33
N THR A 101 16.01 0.01 -11.58
CA THR A 101 14.96 -0.98 -11.85
C THR A 101 13.64 -0.55 -11.22
N GLY A 102 12.62 -0.33 -12.06
CA GLY A 102 11.20 -0.25 -11.67
C GLY A 102 10.50 -1.60 -11.79
N GLU A 103 9.27 -1.68 -11.30
CA GLU A 103 8.46 -2.91 -11.26
C GLU A 103 9.23 -4.12 -10.70
N LYS A 104 9.95 -3.92 -9.58
CA LYS A 104 10.71 -4.99 -8.93
C LYS A 104 9.74 -5.99 -8.29
N TYR A 105 9.46 -7.09 -8.97
CA TYR A 105 8.61 -8.18 -8.52
C TYR A 105 9.42 -9.47 -8.34
N VAL A 106 9.41 -10.05 -7.14
CA VAL A 106 10.14 -11.28 -6.81
C VAL A 106 9.14 -12.28 -6.25
N ASN A 107 9.05 -13.47 -6.85
CA ASN A 107 8.14 -14.54 -6.42
C ASN A 107 6.70 -14.04 -6.13
N SER A 108 6.21 -13.11 -6.95
CA SER A 108 4.97 -12.38 -6.72
C SER A 108 4.03 -12.49 -7.91
N GLN A 109 2.72 -12.54 -7.65
CA GLN A 109 1.69 -12.80 -8.66
C GLN A 109 0.63 -11.72 -8.67
N GLU A 110 0.02 -11.50 -9.83
CA GLU A 110 -1.06 -10.53 -10.02
C GLU A 110 -0.73 -9.13 -9.51
N VAL A 111 0.53 -8.69 -9.60
CA VAL A 111 0.92 -7.32 -9.25
C VAL A 111 0.53 -6.35 -10.38
N ALA A 112 0.18 -5.11 -10.06
CA ALA A 112 0.02 -4.02 -11.02
C ALA A 112 0.34 -2.65 -10.41
N GLU A 113 0.88 -1.77 -11.24
CA GLU A 113 1.15 -0.35 -10.92
C GLU A 113 2.04 -0.13 -9.69
N SER A 114 2.85 -1.13 -9.34
CA SER A 114 3.52 -1.25 -8.04
C SER A 114 5.04 -1.33 -8.18
N ASP A 115 5.79 -1.21 -7.08
CA ASP A 115 7.25 -1.38 -7.12
C ASP A 115 7.86 -1.93 -5.81
N GLY A 116 8.76 -2.90 -5.92
CA GLY A 116 9.39 -3.58 -4.78
C GLY A 116 8.41 -4.50 -4.06
N ILE A 117 7.93 -5.53 -4.75
CA ILE A 117 6.93 -6.49 -4.28
C ILE A 117 7.58 -7.88 -4.23
N TYR A 118 7.55 -8.52 -3.06
CA TYR A 118 8.29 -9.74 -2.76
C TYR A 118 7.36 -10.78 -2.12
N ASN A 119 7.38 -12.03 -2.59
CA ASN A 119 6.57 -13.14 -2.09
C ASN A 119 5.05 -12.83 -1.95
N SER A 120 4.51 -11.93 -2.77
CA SER A 120 3.18 -11.34 -2.54
C SER A 120 2.20 -11.56 -3.69
N ALA A 121 0.90 -11.53 -3.41
CA ALA A 121 -0.15 -11.80 -4.41
C ALA A 121 -1.26 -10.75 -4.42
N SER A 122 -1.76 -10.38 -5.60
CA SER A 122 -2.82 -9.35 -5.75
C SER A 122 -2.45 -8.04 -5.04
N VAL A 123 -1.47 -7.32 -5.61
CA VAL A 123 -1.03 -6.00 -5.13
C VAL A 123 -1.27 -4.92 -6.21
N TYR A 124 -1.94 -3.81 -5.84
CA TYR A 124 -2.28 -2.68 -6.71
C TYR A 124 -1.67 -1.37 -6.20
N HIS A 125 -1.02 -0.61 -7.09
CA HIS A 125 -0.60 0.77 -6.86
C HIS A 125 0.12 0.99 -5.51
N SER A 126 0.97 0.04 -5.14
CA SER A 126 1.59 -0.12 -3.81
C SER A 126 3.09 -0.39 -3.91
N MET A 127 3.80 -0.32 -2.78
CA MET A 127 5.25 -0.18 -2.76
C MET A 127 5.89 -0.88 -1.57
N SER A 128 7.04 -1.54 -1.77
CA SER A 128 7.77 -2.21 -0.67
C SER A 128 6.87 -3.19 0.10
N VAL A 129 6.27 -4.14 -0.60
CA VAL A 129 5.34 -5.12 -0.03
C VAL A 129 6.01 -6.49 0.03
N PHE A 130 5.94 -7.15 1.18
CA PHE A 130 6.64 -8.40 1.48
C PHE A 130 5.67 -9.42 2.07
N ASP A 131 5.72 -10.66 1.58
CA ASP A 131 4.99 -11.82 2.12
C ASP A 131 3.47 -11.58 2.35
N SER A 132 2.84 -10.75 1.51
CA SER A 132 1.49 -10.21 1.72
C SER A 132 0.52 -10.53 0.57
N LYS A 133 -0.79 -10.39 0.80
CA LYS A 133 -1.80 -10.45 -0.25
C LYS A 133 -2.88 -9.38 -0.13
N ASN A 134 -3.55 -9.09 -1.26
CA ASN A 134 -4.69 -8.17 -1.36
C ASN A 134 -4.38 -6.75 -0.85
N ILE A 135 -3.30 -6.15 -1.36
CA ILE A 135 -2.74 -4.87 -0.90
C ILE A 135 -3.00 -3.77 -1.94
N ILE A 136 -3.54 -2.62 -1.52
CA ILE A 136 -3.98 -1.52 -2.37
C ILE A 136 -3.46 -0.18 -1.81
N PHE A 137 -2.95 0.71 -2.67
CA PHE A 137 -2.51 2.08 -2.30
C PHE A 137 -1.57 2.18 -1.08
N SER A 138 -0.74 1.16 -0.82
CA SER A 138 0.00 1.03 0.45
C SER A 138 1.52 1.01 0.28
N TYR A 139 2.25 1.42 1.31
CA TYR A 139 3.72 1.55 1.30
C TYR A 139 4.38 0.87 2.50
N LYS A 140 5.40 0.04 2.28
CA LYS A 140 6.10 -0.75 3.33
C LYS A 140 5.15 -1.62 4.14
N ILE A 141 4.74 -2.73 3.55
CA ILE A 141 3.79 -3.68 4.13
C ILE A 141 4.44 -5.06 4.23
N PHE A 142 4.34 -5.74 5.37
CA PHE A 142 4.96 -7.03 5.62
C PHE A 142 3.93 -8.03 6.19
N ASP A 143 3.83 -9.26 5.69
CA ASP A 143 2.98 -10.33 6.28
C ASP A 143 1.47 -9.96 6.41
N CYS A 144 0.90 -9.20 5.47
CA CYS A 144 -0.49 -8.71 5.55
C CYS A 144 -1.47 -9.44 4.61
N ASN A 145 -2.72 -9.65 5.02
CA ASN A 145 -3.72 -10.43 4.26
C ASN A 145 -4.75 -9.60 3.45
N TYR A 146 -5.06 -8.39 3.90
CA TYR A 146 -5.82 -7.38 3.18
C TYR A 146 -5.37 -6.01 3.68
N MET A 147 -5.16 -5.06 2.77
CA MET A 147 -4.85 -3.69 3.16
C MET A 147 -5.22 -2.72 2.05
N LEU A 148 -5.81 -1.59 2.42
CA LEU A 148 -6.04 -0.44 1.54
C LEU A 148 -5.48 0.80 2.21
N ALA A 149 -4.77 1.62 1.42
CA ALA A 149 -4.25 2.92 1.83
C ALA A 149 -3.53 2.92 3.20
N SER A 150 -2.50 2.10 3.37
CA SER A 150 -1.76 1.97 4.63
C SER A 150 -0.25 2.14 4.48
N ARG A 151 0.47 2.35 5.60
CA ARG A 151 1.88 2.77 5.54
C ARG A 151 2.71 2.22 6.71
N ASP A 152 3.87 1.63 6.42
CA ASP A 152 4.79 1.10 7.44
C ASP A 152 4.07 0.06 8.36
N ASP A 153 3.44 -0.98 7.80
CA ASP A 153 2.66 -2.00 8.56
C ASP A 153 3.26 -3.40 8.49
N SER A 154 3.01 -4.21 9.52
CA SER A 154 3.33 -5.64 9.56
C SER A 154 2.18 -6.48 10.11
N SER A 155 2.05 -7.75 9.69
CA SER A 155 1.16 -8.78 10.25
C SER A 155 -0.31 -8.32 10.48
N CYS A 156 -0.88 -7.56 9.52
CA CYS A 156 -2.26 -7.06 9.55
C CYS A 156 -3.23 -7.91 8.71
N THR A 157 -4.47 -8.06 9.17
CA THR A 157 -5.48 -8.82 8.41
C THR A 157 -6.40 -7.96 7.52
N LEU A 158 -6.70 -6.70 7.87
CA LEU A 158 -7.63 -5.83 7.11
C LEU A 158 -7.47 -4.34 7.48
N GLY A 159 -7.59 -3.38 6.54
CA GLY A 159 -7.51 -1.94 6.88
C GLY A 159 -7.76 -0.93 5.74
N ILE A 160 -8.09 0.32 6.11
CA ILE A 160 -8.19 1.53 5.24
C ILE A 160 -7.25 2.69 5.68
N ARG A 161 -6.51 2.52 6.79
CA ARG A 161 -5.34 3.33 7.22
C ARG A 161 -4.84 2.88 8.59
N THR A 162 -3.72 2.17 8.67
CA THR A 162 -3.11 1.68 9.93
C THR A 162 -1.59 1.88 9.90
N LYS A 163 -0.88 1.64 11.01
CA LYS A 163 0.59 1.82 11.13
C LYS A 163 1.23 0.89 12.18
N GLU A 164 2.38 0.30 11.83
CA GLU A 164 3.30 -0.55 12.63
C GLU A 164 2.63 -1.56 13.58
N SER A 165 2.54 -2.83 13.16
CA SER A 165 1.55 -3.76 13.71
C SER A 165 2.00 -5.21 13.86
N ILE A 166 1.31 -5.95 14.75
CA ILE A 166 1.31 -7.42 14.87
C ILE A 166 -0.12 -8.00 15.06
N PHE A 167 -1.15 -7.17 15.31
CA PHE A 167 -2.56 -7.57 15.32
C PHE A 167 -3.40 -6.48 14.63
N CYS A 168 -4.46 -6.85 13.93
CA CYS A 168 -5.39 -5.88 13.35
C CYS A 168 -6.76 -6.50 13.07
N SER A 169 -7.81 -5.68 13.13
CA SER A 169 -9.19 -6.09 12.91
C SER A 169 -10.08 -4.92 12.46
N SER A 170 -9.58 -4.13 11.48
CA SER A 170 -10.17 -2.92 10.84
C SER A 170 -10.12 -1.63 11.68
N GLY A 171 -10.06 -0.39 11.14
CA GLY A 171 -9.85 0.09 9.74
C GLY A 171 -10.33 1.55 9.49
N PHE A 172 -9.77 2.33 8.53
CA PHE A 172 -9.81 3.83 8.50
C PHE A 172 -9.36 4.44 9.85
N GLU A 173 -8.47 3.68 10.47
CA GLU A 173 -8.04 3.64 11.85
C GLU A 173 -7.02 2.49 11.88
N ILE A 174 -6.07 2.44 12.81
CA ILE A 174 -5.05 3.43 13.17
C ILE A 174 -4.00 2.67 14.00
N SER A 175 -2.77 3.16 13.90
CA SER A 175 -1.59 2.98 14.76
C SER A 175 -1.59 1.97 15.93
N TRP A 176 -0.51 1.18 15.92
CA TRP A 176 0.08 0.42 17.03
C TRP A 176 -0.64 -0.88 17.45
N SER A 177 -0.10 -1.97 16.90
CA SER A 177 0.31 -3.14 17.69
C SER A 177 -0.77 -4.14 18.15
N ASN A 178 -0.48 -4.85 19.25
CA ASN A 178 -0.59 -6.32 19.34
C ASN A 178 -1.98 -6.82 19.87
N LYS A 179 -3.01 -5.96 19.91
CA LYS A 179 -4.45 -6.32 20.12
C LYS A 179 -5.39 -5.21 19.63
N VAL A 180 -6.45 -5.56 18.90
CA VAL A 180 -7.33 -4.62 18.14
C VAL A 180 -8.79 -5.13 18.05
N SER A 181 -9.78 -4.27 17.76
CA SER A 181 -10.87 -4.55 16.77
C SER A 181 -11.80 -3.36 16.43
N LYS A 182 -12.03 -3.17 15.11
CA LYS A 182 -12.96 -2.29 14.35
C LYS A 182 -12.94 -0.78 14.66
N SER A 183 -12.45 0.03 13.71
CA SER A 183 -13.12 0.91 12.72
C SER A 183 -13.31 2.44 13.02
N MET A 184 -12.67 3.31 12.23
CA MET A 184 -12.73 4.79 12.31
C MET A 184 -12.28 5.45 13.66
N TYR A 185 -11.73 4.70 14.63
CA TYR A 185 -11.25 5.06 15.99
C TYR A 185 -9.70 5.31 16.06
N ILE A 186 -9.02 4.98 17.17
CA ILE A 186 -7.67 5.42 17.64
C ILE A 186 -7.05 4.33 18.55
N HIS A 187 -5.77 4.23 19.00
CA HIS A 187 -4.40 4.68 18.70
C HIS A 187 -3.55 4.22 19.92
N ASP A 188 -2.36 3.63 19.74
CA ASP A 188 -1.44 3.12 20.78
C ASP A 188 -2.00 1.93 21.61
N GLY A 189 -2.23 0.79 20.93
CA GLY A 189 -3.18 -0.25 21.38
C GLY A 189 -2.63 -1.54 22.02
N PHE A 190 -3.36 -2.03 23.04
CA PHE A 190 -3.51 -3.43 23.44
C PHE A 190 -4.72 -3.63 24.39
N ASP A 191 -5.93 -3.22 24.01
CA ASP A 191 -7.25 -3.32 24.70
C ASP A 191 -8.35 -2.80 23.72
N LEU A 192 -9.66 -3.01 23.91
CA LEU A 192 -10.54 -3.43 22.77
C LEU A 192 -11.86 -2.67 22.39
N TYR A 193 -12.27 -2.82 21.11
CA TYR A 193 -13.62 -3.05 20.48
C TYR A 193 -14.85 -2.23 20.96
N GLU A 194 -15.49 -1.30 20.22
CA GLU A 194 -15.60 -0.95 18.78
C GLU A 194 -15.64 0.59 18.53
N CYS A 195 -15.20 1.01 17.34
CA CYS A 195 -15.49 2.15 16.42
C CYS A 195 -15.77 3.65 16.83
N LEU A 196 -14.93 4.61 16.34
CA LEU A 196 -15.03 6.10 16.21
C LEU A 196 -14.17 7.22 16.93
N PHE A 197 -13.85 7.32 18.25
CA PHE A 197 -13.08 8.49 18.85
C PHE A 197 -12.40 8.26 20.25
N CYS A 198 -11.05 8.10 20.43
CA CYS A 198 -10.41 7.61 21.71
C CYS A 198 -9.28 8.45 22.32
N SER A 199 -8.75 7.92 23.42
CA SER A 199 -7.30 7.88 23.74
C SER A 199 -7.01 7.00 24.97
N HIS A 200 -5.95 6.17 24.93
CA HIS A 200 -5.31 5.50 26.09
C HIS A 200 -6.20 4.75 27.12
N ILE A 201 -7.29 4.07 26.73
CA ILE A 201 -8.21 3.39 27.68
C ILE A 201 -7.89 1.90 27.85
N ARG A 202 -8.25 1.29 29.00
CA ARG A 202 -8.28 -0.17 29.23
C ARG A 202 -9.67 -0.68 29.67
N SER A 203 -10.10 -1.80 29.07
CA SER A 203 -11.20 -2.70 29.47
C SER A 203 -12.62 -2.10 29.59
N ARG A 204 -13.10 -1.42 28.54
CA ARG A 204 -14.49 -0.90 28.39
C ARG A 204 -15.10 -1.30 27.03
N LYS A 205 -16.37 -0.94 26.78
CA LYS A 205 -17.13 -1.22 25.53
C LYS A 205 -18.10 -0.08 25.22
N TYR A 206 -18.48 0.09 23.95
CA TYR A 206 -19.44 1.10 23.46
C TYR A 206 -19.08 2.54 23.83
N CYS A 207 -17.85 2.94 23.55
CA CYS A 207 -17.37 4.29 23.84
C CYS A 207 -17.45 5.20 22.60
N ILE A 208 -17.65 6.51 22.81
CA ILE A 208 -17.41 7.59 21.82
C ILE A 208 -16.76 8.76 22.57
N ALA A 209 -15.60 9.24 22.11
CA ALA A 209 -14.81 10.32 22.71
C ALA A 209 -14.57 10.15 24.23
N ASN A 210 -14.11 8.96 24.63
CA ASN A 210 -13.90 8.51 26.01
C ASN A 210 -15.16 8.49 26.92
N MET A 211 -16.35 8.77 26.40
CA MET A 211 -17.63 8.57 27.09
C MET A 211 -18.17 7.17 26.78
N GLN A 212 -18.74 6.47 27.77
CA GLN A 212 -19.36 5.15 27.59
C GLN A 212 -20.88 5.29 27.43
N PHE A 213 -21.46 4.55 26.46
CA PHE A 213 -22.88 4.60 26.10
C PHE A 213 -23.55 3.23 26.23
N GLU A 214 -24.88 3.23 26.28
CA GLU A 214 -25.66 2.02 26.07
C GLU A 214 -25.66 1.60 24.59
N LYS A 215 -25.86 0.30 24.35
CA LYS A 215 -25.66 -0.33 23.04
C LYS A 215 -26.49 0.33 21.93
N GLU A 216 -27.78 0.55 22.16
CA GLU A 216 -28.72 1.08 21.16
C GLU A 216 -28.44 2.56 20.83
N GLU A 217 -27.90 3.31 21.79
CA GLU A 217 -27.48 4.71 21.60
C GLU A 217 -26.16 4.78 20.81
N TYR A 218 -25.18 3.96 21.21
CA TYR A 218 -23.90 3.82 20.51
C TYR A 218 -24.09 3.53 19.02
N PHE A 219 -24.93 2.55 18.65
CA PHE A 219 -25.15 2.21 17.23
C PHE A 219 -25.87 3.32 16.43
N LYS A 220 -26.73 4.13 17.08
CA LYS A 220 -27.34 5.31 16.42
C LYS A 220 -26.30 6.39 16.14
N LEU A 221 -25.43 6.68 17.11
CA LEU A 221 -24.36 7.67 16.98
C LEU A 221 -23.33 7.20 15.93
N LYS A 222 -22.93 5.93 15.95
CA LYS A 222 -22.04 5.30 14.97
C LYS A 222 -22.51 5.54 13.53
N ASN A 223 -23.78 5.27 13.24
CA ASN A 223 -24.37 5.51 11.91
C ASN A 223 -24.34 6.99 11.47
N ASN A 224 -24.45 7.94 12.40
CA ASN A 224 -24.40 9.36 12.09
C ASN A 224 -22.96 9.82 11.79
N ILE A 225 -21.97 9.33 12.54
CA ILE A 225 -20.57 9.71 12.33
C ILE A 225 -20.02 9.06 11.05
N ILE A 226 -20.40 7.82 10.72
CA ILE A 226 -20.07 7.18 9.43
C ILE A 226 -20.59 8.03 8.26
N LYS A 227 -21.84 8.50 8.32
CA LYS A 227 -22.42 9.40 7.30
C LYS A 227 -21.73 10.76 7.21
N TRP A 228 -21.11 11.24 8.30
CA TRP A 228 -20.35 12.47 8.31
C TRP A 228 -18.95 12.29 7.69
N ILE A 229 -18.23 11.23 8.07
CA ILE A 229 -16.89 10.89 7.54
C ILE A 229 -16.92 10.62 6.03
N LEU A 230 -17.96 9.96 5.54
CA LEU A 230 -18.14 9.62 4.13
C LEU A 230 -18.91 10.71 3.34
N LYS A 231 -19.15 11.87 3.97
CA LYS A 231 -19.53 13.09 3.27
C LYS A 231 -18.28 13.76 2.69
N ASP A 232 -18.48 14.62 1.70
CA ASP A 232 -17.43 15.43 1.07
C ASP A 232 -17.28 16.79 1.78
#